data_AF-A0A7Y4KKF5-F1
#
_entry.id   AF-A0A7Y4KKF5-F1
#
_cell.length_a   1.000
_cell.length_b   1.000
_cell.length_c   1.000
_cell.angle_alpha   90.00
_cell.angle_beta   90.00
_cell.angle_gamma   90.00
#
_symmetry.space_group_name_H-M   'P 1'
#
loop_
_entity.id
_entity.type
_entity.pdbx_description
1 polymer ?
#
loop_
_entity_poly.entity_id
_entity_poly.type
_entity_poly.pdbx_seq_one_letter_code
_entity_poly.pdbx_strand_id
1 'polypeptide(L)'
;MQFLKLALACLLLMWSQVAGAHPSRPTVWAESAMVKVRPETPPRCQRSISLTAARNEFVSFQVVLHGGTTGLRGVSAALPELRAGRSRIQGGDLLLYREAFLDITTPTPPGTTPGRWPDGLVPDVDEVVGEKRLAFPFDVPAGEARAVWVDVHVPSNARPGNYRGTVTVRGEGFVSRVEVRLQVVDAVLPSTSSLRSAFLLWPPHVCRAFTGDPVCPVDTQVRLLKLFHRMALEHRITLASAFPREVNLPTWDLPDYDTFNERWGPFLDGTAPNRLQGARMTALQYLGPANGASLTEFQTEAEARGWLSRSFDYVGDEPPYGTSWEAVAARAELTRTAAPLLRTLLTSTVTELEAHGLLEEIDIITVLVNFIDGTKPPYVGDQRPKYDDFLAQPRRELWLYQSCASHGCSPNEPPPPENIPGQGWPSYMVDRSAAKARGMQWLDFINGASGELYYQTVGLLYTAWTTQFRFNGNGDGTLFYPGLPSIIGGTTEIPLPSLRMKLIRQGMQDYEWLKLVSDAGDPAYARAVARKLIPHAWAVPDDGEAFDRARLLLIKRYRQLCRDRVSPP
;
A
#
# COMPACT_ATOMS: atom_id res chain seq x y z
N MET A 1 -22.19 50.06 -54.81
CA MET A 1 -21.92 51.09 -53.78
C MET A 1 -22.31 50.49 -52.44
N GLN A 2 -21.33 50.36 -51.52
CA GLN A 2 -21.44 50.10 -50.07
C GLN A 2 -22.40 48.96 -49.66
N PHE A 3 -21.97 47.85 -49.09
CA PHE A 3 -21.56 47.76 -47.69
C PHE A 3 -20.67 46.52 -47.48
N LEU A 4 -19.37 46.73 -47.35
CA LEU A 4 -18.41 45.74 -46.85
C LEU A 4 -17.37 46.50 -46.02
N LYS A 5 -17.18 46.07 -44.77
CA LYS A 5 -16.17 46.46 -43.74
C LYS A 5 -16.68 47.35 -42.60
N LEU A 6 -16.29 46.94 -41.38
CA LEU A 6 -16.65 47.35 -40.00
C LEU A 6 -18.00 46.78 -39.53
N ALA A 7 -18.11 45.83 -38.59
CA ALA A 7 -17.21 45.26 -37.58
C ALA A 7 -17.80 43.87 -37.22
N LEU A 8 -17.11 42.74 -37.02
CA LEU A 8 -15.76 42.42 -36.53
C LEU A 8 -15.35 43.10 -35.21
N ALA A 9 -16.27 43.14 -34.24
CA ALA A 9 -15.97 43.30 -32.81
C ALA A 9 -17.25 43.07 -31.98
N CYS A 10 -17.63 41.82 -31.68
CA CYS A 10 -18.56 41.49 -30.58
C CYS A 10 -18.76 39.98 -30.30
N LEU A 11 -17.98 39.07 -30.91
CA LEU A 11 -18.17 37.62 -30.76
C LEU A 11 -16.86 36.89 -30.42
N LEU A 12 -16.08 37.47 -29.51
CA LEU A 12 -14.93 36.85 -28.86
C LEU A 12 -14.84 37.48 -27.46
N LEU A 13 -15.19 36.73 -26.42
CA LEU A 13 -14.85 36.90 -24.98
C LEU A 13 -16.03 36.48 -24.07
N MET A 14 -16.31 35.18 -24.01
CA MET A 14 -16.82 34.55 -22.79
C MET A 14 -16.16 33.17 -22.63
N TRP A 15 -14.83 33.16 -22.64
CA TRP A 15 -14.10 32.23 -21.78
C TRP A 15 -13.94 32.93 -20.45
N SER A 16 -14.87 32.67 -19.54
CA SER A 16 -14.69 32.93 -18.12
C SER A 16 -13.53 32.05 -17.65
N GLN A 17 -12.31 32.59 -17.77
CA GLN A 17 -11.23 32.17 -16.88
C GLN A 17 -11.70 32.51 -15.47
N VAL A 18 -12.21 31.52 -14.75
CA VAL A 18 -12.22 31.57 -13.30
C VAL A 18 -10.76 31.46 -12.88
N ALA A 19 -10.02 32.57 -12.97
CA ALA A 19 -8.79 32.72 -12.23
C ALA A 19 -9.19 32.60 -10.76
N GLY A 20 -8.93 31.44 -10.15
CA GLY A 20 -9.19 31.22 -8.74
C GLY A 20 -8.47 32.31 -7.95
N ALA A 21 -9.24 33.25 -7.39
CA ALA A 21 -8.69 34.29 -6.54
C ALA A 21 -7.98 33.61 -5.37
N HIS A 22 -6.66 33.76 -5.29
CA HIS A 22 -5.88 33.19 -4.20
C HIS A 22 -6.29 33.91 -2.91
N PRO A 23 -6.43 33.20 -1.79
CA PRO A 23 -6.83 33.83 -0.54
C PRO A 23 -5.73 34.80 -0.11
N SER A 24 -6.11 36.02 0.25
CA SER A 24 -5.17 37.06 0.72
C SER A 24 -4.49 36.70 2.03
N ARG A 25 -4.98 35.68 2.74
CA ARG A 25 -4.44 35.18 4.01
C ARG A 25 -4.20 33.68 3.95
N PRO A 26 -3.23 33.16 4.73
CA PRO A 26 -3.06 31.74 4.89
C PRO A 26 -4.33 31.05 5.42
N THR A 27 -4.58 29.82 4.96
CA THR A 27 -5.75 29.03 5.36
C THR A 27 -5.34 27.62 5.74
N VAL A 28 -6.12 26.98 6.61
CA VAL A 28 -5.90 25.60 7.07
C VAL A 28 -7.23 24.86 7.12
N TRP A 29 -7.28 23.66 6.56
CA TRP A 29 -8.48 22.82 6.54
C TRP A 29 -8.17 21.33 6.78
N ALA A 30 -9.20 20.58 7.12
CA ALA A 30 -9.19 19.13 7.20
C ALA A 30 -9.46 18.53 5.82
N GLU A 31 -8.68 17.54 5.40
CA GLU A 31 -8.82 16.89 4.11
C GLU A 31 -8.79 15.35 4.26
N SER A 32 -9.44 14.66 3.33
CA SER A 32 -9.42 13.19 3.30
C SER A 32 -8.01 12.67 2.98
N ALA A 33 -7.65 11.51 3.53
CA ALA A 33 -6.45 10.76 3.13
C ALA A 33 -6.48 10.33 1.63
N MET A 34 -7.66 10.38 1.01
CA MET A 34 -7.85 9.99 -0.39
C MET A 34 -7.58 11.11 -1.41
N VAL A 35 -7.10 12.28 -0.96
CA VAL A 35 -6.72 13.41 -1.83
C VAL A 35 -5.20 13.53 -1.86
N LYS A 36 -4.58 13.53 -3.04
CA LYS A 36 -3.16 13.89 -3.17
C LYS A 36 -3.02 15.40 -3.23
N VAL A 37 -2.63 16.02 -2.11
CA VAL A 37 -2.47 17.47 -2.00
C VAL A 37 -1.22 17.92 -2.76
N ARG A 38 -1.42 18.54 -3.92
CA ARG A 38 -0.35 19.14 -4.74
C ARG A 38 -0.17 20.62 -4.41
N PRO A 39 0.96 21.26 -4.77
CA PRO A 39 1.17 22.70 -4.50
C PRO A 39 0.03 23.60 -5.00
N GLU A 40 -0.58 23.28 -6.12
CA GLU A 40 -1.70 23.99 -6.74
C GLU A 40 -3.07 23.70 -6.11
N THR A 41 -3.14 22.89 -5.06
CA THR A 41 -4.41 22.56 -4.40
C THR A 41 -5.08 23.83 -3.87
N PRO A 42 -6.30 24.17 -4.33
CA PRO A 42 -6.97 25.38 -3.89
C PRO A 42 -7.41 25.26 -2.42
N PRO A 43 -7.49 26.39 -1.70
CA PRO A 43 -7.96 26.41 -0.32
C PRO A 43 -9.42 25.94 -0.21
N ARG A 44 -9.76 25.30 0.91
CA ARG A 44 -11.13 24.87 1.22
C ARG A 44 -11.58 25.37 2.59
N CYS A 45 -12.89 25.37 2.79
CA CYS A 45 -13.53 25.79 4.05
C CYS A 45 -13.98 24.59 4.90
N GLN A 46 -13.11 23.60 5.11
CA GLN A 46 -13.42 22.42 5.94
C GLN A 46 -12.67 22.47 7.28
N ARG A 47 -13.35 22.78 8.38
CA ARG A 47 -12.69 22.94 9.71
C ARG A 47 -12.71 21.68 10.58
N SER A 48 -13.32 20.61 10.10
CA SER A 48 -13.44 19.36 10.86
C SER A 48 -13.37 18.13 9.96
N ILE A 49 -12.87 17.01 10.49
CA ILE A 49 -12.94 15.70 9.84
C ILE A 49 -13.69 14.72 10.73
N SER A 50 -14.45 13.81 10.12
CA SER A 50 -15.14 12.72 10.82
C SER A 50 -14.63 11.37 10.31
N LEU A 51 -14.13 10.54 11.21
CA LEU A 51 -13.53 9.25 10.95
C LEU A 51 -14.32 8.16 11.68
N THR A 52 -14.29 6.95 11.14
CA THR A 52 -14.86 5.76 11.79
C THR A 52 -13.83 4.65 11.75
N ALA A 53 -13.56 4.01 12.87
CA ALA A 53 -12.56 2.95 12.99
C ALA A 53 -13.02 1.85 13.95
N ALA A 54 -12.63 0.61 13.70
CA ALA A 54 -12.60 -0.45 14.69
C ALA A 54 -11.41 -0.26 15.63
N ARG A 55 -11.37 -1.07 16.68
CA ARG A 55 -10.17 -1.24 17.51
C ARG A 55 -9.10 -1.98 16.70
N ASN A 56 -7.84 -1.69 17.00
CA ASN A 56 -6.65 -2.16 16.27
C ASN A 56 -6.54 -1.65 14.83
N GLU A 57 -7.39 -0.71 14.40
CA GLU A 57 -7.39 -0.15 13.03
C GLU A 57 -6.63 1.18 12.97
N PHE A 58 -6.00 1.45 11.84
CA PHE A 58 -5.45 2.76 11.50
C PHE A 58 -6.43 3.51 10.60
N VAL A 59 -6.73 4.76 10.95
CA VAL A 59 -7.41 5.70 10.05
C VAL A 59 -6.54 6.94 9.85
N SER A 60 -6.58 7.49 8.65
CA SER A 60 -5.71 8.61 8.27
C SER A 60 -6.52 9.79 7.76
N PHE A 61 -5.98 10.99 7.91
CA PHE A 61 -6.50 12.22 7.30
C PHE A 61 -5.35 13.21 7.10
N GLN A 62 -5.63 14.34 6.45
CA GLN A 62 -4.64 15.39 6.24
C GLN A 62 -5.10 16.70 6.89
N VAL A 63 -4.13 17.47 7.39
CA VAL A 63 -4.31 18.89 7.70
C VAL A 63 -3.55 19.68 6.65
N VAL A 64 -4.30 20.36 5.79
CA VAL A 64 -3.72 21.10 4.66
C VAL A 64 -3.60 22.56 5.00
N LEU A 65 -2.49 23.16 4.60
CA LEU A 65 -2.18 24.56 4.75
C LEU A 65 -1.95 25.18 3.37
N HIS A 66 -2.57 26.32 3.10
CA HIS A 66 -2.29 27.12 1.91
C HIS A 66 -1.67 28.45 2.32
N GLY A 67 -0.55 28.82 1.70
CA GLY A 67 0.28 29.97 2.11
C GLY A 67 -0.37 31.34 1.87
N GLY A 68 -1.48 31.40 1.15
CA GLY A 68 -2.11 32.66 0.75
C GLY A 68 -1.13 33.52 -0.06
N THR A 69 -1.23 34.84 -0.02
CA THR A 69 -0.31 35.71 -0.78
C THR A 69 1.05 35.94 -0.11
N THR A 70 1.21 35.60 1.17
CA THR A 70 2.41 35.90 1.96
C THR A 70 3.27 34.70 2.31
N GLY A 71 2.73 33.48 2.17
CA GLY A 71 3.32 32.27 2.74
C GLY A 71 3.10 32.14 4.25
N LEU A 72 3.54 31.02 4.81
CA LEU A 72 3.64 30.73 6.24
C LEU A 72 5.06 30.27 6.57
N ARG A 73 5.61 30.77 7.68
CA ARG A 73 6.93 30.38 8.19
C ARG A 73 6.84 29.65 9.51
N GLY A 74 7.80 28.74 9.75
CA GLY A 74 7.97 28.10 11.06
C GLY A 74 6.79 27.21 11.46
N VAL A 75 6.13 26.57 10.48
CA VAL A 75 4.90 25.80 10.71
C VAL A 75 5.19 24.54 11.52
N SER A 76 4.44 24.34 12.60
CA SER A 76 4.37 23.10 13.37
C SER A 76 2.91 22.68 13.58
N ALA A 77 2.66 21.39 13.72
CA ALA A 77 1.34 20.86 14.07
C ALA A 77 1.42 19.87 15.22
N ALA A 78 0.35 19.79 16.02
CA ALA A 78 0.26 18.82 17.10
C ALA A 78 -1.20 18.36 17.30
N LEU A 79 -1.36 17.05 17.51
CA LEU A 79 -2.58 16.42 18.00
C LEU A 79 -2.24 15.67 19.30
N PRO A 80 -2.39 16.29 20.47
CA PRO A 80 -1.92 15.69 21.72
C PRO A 80 -2.72 14.44 22.11
N GLU A 81 -4.03 14.43 21.82
CA GLU A 81 -4.92 13.35 22.19
C GLU A 81 -6.28 13.42 21.46
N LEU A 82 -6.99 12.30 21.45
CA LEU A 82 -8.42 12.20 21.20
C LEU A 82 -9.11 11.68 22.47
N ARG A 83 -10.18 12.32 22.95
CA ARG A 83 -10.87 12.01 24.21
C ARG A 83 -12.30 11.55 24.01
N ALA A 84 -12.72 10.54 24.78
CA ALA A 84 -14.11 10.11 24.96
C ALA A 84 -14.40 9.90 26.45
N GLY A 85 -14.95 10.92 27.13
CA GLY A 85 -15.11 10.90 28.59
C GLY A 85 -13.75 10.75 29.29
N ARG A 86 -13.56 9.64 30.03
CA ARG A 86 -12.28 9.30 30.69
C ARG A 86 -11.31 8.52 29.79
N SER A 87 -11.76 8.02 28.63
CA SER A 87 -10.92 7.30 27.66
C SER A 87 -10.16 8.28 26.77
N ARG A 88 -8.92 7.91 26.41
CA ARG A 88 -8.04 8.73 25.56
C ARG A 88 -7.21 7.85 24.60
N ILE A 89 -6.95 8.35 23.41
CA ILE A 89 -5.97 7.86 22.44
C ILE A 89 -4.91 8.96 22.34
N GLN A 90 -3.62 8.64 22.52
CA GLN A 90 -2.55 9.64 22.68
C GLN A 90 -1.17 9.02 22.40
N GLY A 91 -0.12 9.84 22.34
CA GLY A 91 1.26 9.37 22.22
C GLY A 91 1.51 8.67 20.88
N GLY A 92 2.18 7.51 20.90
CA GLY A 92 2.56 6.76 19.69
C GLY A 92 1.40 6.23 18.84
N ASP A 93 0.15 6.39 19.30
CA ASP A 93 -1.05 6.12 18.52
C ASP A 93 -1.46 7.27 17.59
N LEU A 94 -0.87 8.45 17.78
CA LEU A 94 -1.14 9.66 16.99
C LEU A 94 0.15 10.11 16.31
N LEU A 95 0.25 9.82 15.02
CA LEU A 95 1.47 10.04 14.23
C LEU A 95 1.22 11.16 13.22
N LEU A 96 2.08 12.17 13.22
CA LEU A 96 2.03 13.28 12.27
C LEU A 96 3.24 13.18 11.35
N TYR A 97 3.04 13.42 10.06
CA TYR A 97 4.10 13.42 9.06
C TYR A 97 4.00 14.67 8.20
N ARG A 98 5.15 15.23 7.83
CA ARG A 98 5.25 16.17 6.72
C ARG A 98 5.30 15.39 5.42
N GLU A 99 4.42 15.70 4.50
CA GLU A 99 4.47 15.16 3.14
C GLU A 99 5.60 15.83 2.34
N ALA A 100 6.47 15.01 1.77
CA ALA A 100 7.50 15.42 0.83
C ALA A 100 7.00 15.28 -0.60
N PHE A 101 7.39 16.24 -1.44
CA PHE A 101 7.07 16.23 -2.85
C PHE A 101 8.19 15.59 -3.68
N LEU A 102 7.78 14.86 -4.71
CA LEU A 102 8.63 14.44 -5.82
C LEU A 102 8.34 15.29 -7.05
N ASP A 103 9.40 15.76 -7.70
CA ASP A 103 9.33 16.46 -8.98
C ASP A 103 9.19 15.43 -10.11
N ILE A 104 7.96 15.24 -10.59
CA ILE A 104 7.67 14.34 -11.70
C ILE A 104 7.80 15.10 -13.01
N THR A 105 8.87 14.78 -13.75
CA THR A 105 9.16 15.35 -15.08
C THR A 105 8.56 14.52 -16.21
N THR A 106 8.46 13.20 -16.00
CA THR A 106 7.86 12.25 -16.93
C THR A 106 6.68 11.58 -16.25
N PRO A 107 5.44 12.02 -16.54
CA PRO A 107 4.25 11.45 -15.92
C PRO A 107 4.02 9.99 -16.37
N THR A 108 3.51 9.17 -15.44
CA THR A 108 3.05 7.80 -15.72
C THR A 108 1.87 7.82 -16.69
N PRO A 109 0.79 8.59 -16.47
CA PRO A 109 -0.33 8.59 -17.40
C PRO A 109 -0.05 9.55 -18.57
N PRO A 110 -0.33 9.15 -19.82
CA PRO A 110 -0.05 9.98 -20.99
C PRO A 110 -0.90 11.26 -20.94
N GLY A 111 -0.36 12.38 -21.41
CA GLY A 111 -1.11 13.65 -21.46
C GLY A 111 -1.31 14.34 -20.10
N THR A 112 -0.78 13.78 -19.01
CA THR A 112 -0.74 14.45 -17.71
C THR A 112 0.35 15.53 -17.72
N THR A 113 0.14 16.64 -17.03
CA THR A 113 1.16 17.68 -16.88
C THR A 113 2.20 17.27 -15.83
N PRO A 114 3.51 17.37 -16.12
CA PRO A 114 4.57 17.27 -15.12
C PRO A 114 4.30 18.17 -13.90
N GLY A 115 4.80 17.78 -12.73
CA GLY A 115 4.59 18.56 -11.51
C GLY A 115 5.00 17.85 -10.24
N ARG A 116 4.74 18.51 -9.12
CA ARG A 116 5.09 18.02 -7.78
C ARG A 116 3.96 17.17 -7.19
N TRP A 117 4.30 15.95 -6.78
CA TRP A 117 3.35 14.99 -6.20
C TRP A 117 3.76 14.56 -4.80
N PRO A 118 2.83 14.47 -3.83
CA PRO A 118 3.14 14.02 -2.47
C PRO A 118 3.33 12.51 -2.44
N ASP A 119 4.38 12.04 -1.75
CA ASP A 119 4.51 10.61 -1.46
C ASP A 119 5.35 10.29 -0.23
N GLY A 120 6.60 10.77 -0.12
CA GLY A 120 7.45 10.47 1.04
C GLY A 120 6.92 11.09 2.34
N LEU A 121 6.82 10.32 3.42
CA LEU A 121 6.30 10.80 4.71
C LEU A 121 7.41 10.93 5.75
N VAL A 122 7.80 12.16 6.09
CA VAL A 122 8.77 12.44 7.16
C VAL A 122 8.01 12.59 8.48
N PRO A 123 8.17 11.69 9.47
CA PRO A 123 7.41 11.74 10.72
C PRO A 123 7.86 12.91 11.60
N ASP A 124 7.01 13.30 12.55
CA ASP A 124 7.39 14.20 13.63
C ASP A 124 8.15 13.47 14.73
N VAL A 125 7.55 12.40 15.24
CA VAL A 125 8.23 11.39 16.06
C VAL A 125 8.08 10.08 15.30
N ASP A 126 9.19 9.43 15.01
CA ASP A 126 9.15 8.24 14.16
C ASP A 126 8.57 7.02 14.88
N GLU A 127 8.01 6.12 14.08
CA GLU A 127 7.22 5.00 14.57
C GLU A 127 8.04 3.71 14.82
N VAL A 128 9.35 3.80 14.52
CA VAL A 128 10.28 2.67 14.49
C VAL A 128 11.16 2.68 15.75
N VAL A 129 11.85 3.78 16.02
CA VAL A 129 12.74 3.97 17.18
C VAL A 129 12.29 5.08 18.12
N GLY A 130 11.29 5.90 17.74
CA GLY A 130 10.68 6.89 18.63
C GLY A 130 11.48 8.19 18.77
N GLU A 131 12.36 8.52 17.81
CA GLU A 131 13.12 9.76 17.83
C GLU A 131 12.30 10.91 17.24
N LYS A 132 12.54 12.14 17.73
CA LYS A 132 12.07 13.37 17.10
C LYS A 132 12.80 13.58 15.78
N ARG A 133 12.04 13.87 14.72
CA ARG A 133 12.49 14.06 13.34
C ARG A 133 12.10 15.44 12.81
N LEU A 134 12.58 15.74 11.60
CA LEU A 134 12.45 17.03 10.93
C LEU A 134 11.17 17.17 10.09
N ALA A 135 10.03 16.67 10.59
CA ALA A 135 8.74 17.07 10.02
C ALA A 135 8.46 18.56 10.27
N PHE A 136 8.82 19.06 11.45
CA PHE A 136 8.59 20.44 11.87
C PHE A 136 9.87 21.09 12.43
N PRO A 137 10.00 22.43 12.35
CA PRO A 137 9.13 23.31 11.59
C PRO A 137 9.35 23.19 10.06
N PHE A 138 8.38 23.65 9.26
CA PHE A 138 8.55 23.84 7.81
C PHE A 138 7.84 25.10 7.31
N ASP A 139 8.13 25.53 6.09
CA ASP A 139 7.49 26.70 5.49
C ASP A 139 6.49 26.30 4.39
N VAL A 140 5.42 27.10 4.25
CA VAL A 140 4.45 27.00 3.15
C VAL A 140 4.66 28.21 2.23
N PRO A 141 5.11 28.03 0.98
CA PRO A 141 5.28 29.14 0.05
C PRO A 141 3.99 29.91 -0.23
N ALA A 142 4.13 31.17 -0.60
CA ALA A 142 3.02 31.97 -1.10
C ALA A 142 2.40 31.30 -2.34
N GLY A 143 1.07 31.22 -2.37
CA GLY A 143 0.29 30.62 -3.45
C GLY A 143 0.35 29.10 -3.54
N GLU A 144 0.97 28.41 -2.59
CA GLU A 144 1.07 26.95 -2.59
C GLU A 144 0.39 26.29 -1.38
N ALA A 145 0.03 25.02 -1.54
CA ALA A 145 -0.42 24.13 -0.48
C ALA A 145 0.69 23.16 0.01
N ARG A 146 0.61 22.79 1.29
CA ARG A 146 1.36 21.68 1.93
C ARG A 146 0.41 20.91 2.83
N ALA A 147 0.68 19.63 3.04
CA ALA A 147 -0.11 18.79 3.92
C ALA A 147 0.72 18.19 5.07
N VAL A 148 0.07 18.09 6.22
CA VAL A 148 0.48 17.23 7.32
C VAL A 148 -0.41 16.00 7.28
N TRP A 149 0.17 14.84 6.98
CA TRP A 149 -0.52 13.56 7.08
C TRP A 149 -0.64 13.16 8.55
N VAL A 150 -1.80 12.69 8.96
CA VAL A 150 -2.08 12.26 10.33
C VAL A 150 -2.60 10.84 10.31
N ASP A 151 -1.89 9.93 10.98
CA ASP A 151 -2.33 8.57 11.28
C ASP A 151 -2.87 8.50 12.71
N VAL A 152 -4.03 7.87 12.88
CA VAL A 152 -4.61 7.51 14.17
C VAL A 152 -4.71 5.99 14.23
N HIS A 153 -3.86 5.38 15.04
CA HIS A 153 -4.04 4.00 15.47
C HIS A 153 -5.06 3.97 16.61
N VAL A 154 -6.11 3.16 16.49
CA VAL A 154 -7.02 2.90 17.59
C VAL A 154 -6.51 1.68 18.35
N PRO A 155 -6.05 1.78 19.61
CA PRO A 155 -5.58 0.63 20.36
C PRO A 155 -6.59 -0.51 20.42
N SER A 156 -6.12 -1.76 20.41
CA SER A 156 -6.98 -2.95 20.49
C SER A 156 -7.90 -2.98 21.72
N ASN A 157 -7.47 -2.33 22.81
CA ASN A 157 -8.21 -2.20 24.07
C ASN A 157 -8.97 -0.86 24.21
N ALA A 158 -8.98 0.01 23.19
CA ALA A 158 -9.72 1.27 23.25
C ALA A 158 -11.22 0.99 23.48
N ARG A 159 -11.91 1.87 24.21
CA ARG A 159 -13.36 1.71 24.40
C ARG A 159 -14.11 2.18 23.15
N PRO A 160 -15.11 1.44 22.63
CA PRO A 160 -16.02 1.97 21.62
C PRO A 160 -16.67 3.28 22.08
N GLY A 161 -16.86 4.22 21.16
CA GLY A 161 -17.42 5.53 21.48
C GLY A 161 -16.97 6.65 20.55
N ASN A 162 -17.46 7.86 20.82
CA ASN A 162 -17.13 9.06 20.05
C ASN A 162 -16.00 9.82 20.74
N TYR A 163 -14.84 9.85 20.09
CA TYR A 163 -13.67 10.60 20.51
C TYR A 163 -13.59 11.94 19.78
N ARG A 164 -13.11 12.97 20.49
CA ARG A 164 -12.84 14.30 19.91
C ARG A 164 -11.45 14.76 20.26
N GLY A 165 -10.83 15.49 19.35
CA GLY A 165 -9.60 16.22 19.60
C GLY A 165 -9.43 17.35 18.61
N THR A 166 -8.27 17.99 18.65
CA THR A 166 -7.98 19.15 17.81
C THR A 166 -6.53 19.13 17.39
N VAL A 167 -6.31 19.16 16.07
CA VAL A 167 -4.98 19.46 15.54
C VAL A 167 -4.78 20.97 15.65
N THR A 168 -3.74 21.37 16.37
CA THR A 168 -3.33 22.78 16.45
C THR A 168 -2.14 23.01 15.55
N VAL A 169 -2.31 23.89 14.58
CA VAL A 169 -1.26 24.36 13.66
C VAL A 169 -0.77 25.72 14.13
N ARG A 170 0.54 25.87 14.28
CA ARG A 170 1.20 27.14 14.66
C ARG A 170 2.23 27.50 13.61
N GLY A 171 2.36 28.79 13.32
CA GLY A 171 3.46 29.39 12.57
C GLY A 171 3.77 30.78 13.12
N GLU A 172 4.72 31.49 12.53
CA GLU A 172 5.05 32.86 12.94
C GLU A 172 3.81 33.77 12.86
N GLY A 173 3.32 34.26 14.02
CA GLY A 173 2.12 35.10 14.09
C GLY A 173 0.81 34.41 13.68
N PHE A 174 0.80 33.08 13.51
CA PHE A 174 -0.33 32.33 12.97
C PHE A 174 -0.70 31.14 13.87
N VAL A 175 -1.99 30.99 14.18
CA VAL A 175 -2.53 29.79 14.84
C VAL A 175 -3.85 29.41 14.21
N SER A 176 -4.00 28.14 13.85
CA SER A 176 -5.25 27.58 13.34
C SER A 176 -5.55 26.21 13.96
N ARG A 177 -6.81 25.81 13.92
CA ARG A 177 -7.30 24.57 14.52
C ARG A 177 -8.18 23.81 13.56
N VAL A 178 -8.05 22.48 13.60
CA VAL A 178 -8.91 21.54 12.88
C VAL A 178 -9.48 20.54 13.88
N GLU A 179 -10.82 20.43 13.93
CA GLU A 179 -11.50 19.49 14.81
C GLU A 179 -11.45 18.06 14.23
N VAL A 180 -11.09 17.09 15.08
CA VAL A 180 -11.09 15.66 14.71
C VAL A 180 -12.18 14.97 15.50
N ARG A 181 -13.08 14.28 14.79
CA ARG A 181 -14.14 13.44 15.37
C ARG A 181 -13.89 12.01 14.93
N LEU A 182 -13.74 11.10 15.88
CA LEU A 182 -13.50 9.68 15.63
C LEU A 182 -14.58 8.84 16.30
N GLN A 183 -15.35 8.08 15.52
CA GLN A 183 -16.21 7.03 16.04
C GLN A 183 -15.43 5.71 16.09
N VAL A 184 -15.16 5.23 17.30
CA VAL A 184 -14.67 3.86 17.51
C VAL A 184 -15.86 2.92 17.62
N VAL A 185 -16.01 2.02 16.65
CA VAL A 185 -17.08 1.01 16.64
C VAL A 185 -16.70 -0.20 17.48
N ASP A 186 -17.71 -0.97 17.91
CA ASP A 186 -17.48 -2.21 18.64
C ASP A 186 -17.14 -3.36 17.68
N ALA A 187 -15.93 -3.30 17.15
CA ALA A 187 -15.29 -4.34 16.36
C ALA A 187 -13.77 -4.25 16.62
N VAL A 188 -13.05 -5.32 16.30
CA VAL A 188 -11.59 -5.38 16.38
C VAL A 188 -11.09 -5.95 15.05
N LEU A 189 -10.16 -5.27 14.39
CA LEU A 189 -9.48 -5.85 13.23
C LEU A 189 -8.29 -6.71 13.69
N PRO A 190 -7.95 -7.79 12.96
CA PRO A 190 -6.78 -8.58 13.29
C PRO A 190 -5.48 -7.78 13.07
N SER A 191 -4.45 -8.11 13.85
CA SER A 191 -3.11 -7.53 13.70
C SER A 191 -2.38 -8.12 12.49
N THR A 192 -2.60 -9.40 12.23
CA THR A 192 -2.12 -10.09 11.02
C THR A 192 -3.21 -10.05 9.96
N SER A 193 -2.88 -9.62 8.75
CA SER A 193 -3.84 -9.60 7.63
C SER A 193 -4.38 -10.99 7.34
N SER A 194 -5.68 -11.08 7.07
CA SER A 194 -6.34 -12.29 6.57
C SER A 194 -5.99 -12.53 5.10
N LEU A 195 -5.81 -11.46 4.32
CA LEU A 195 -5.24 -11.52 2.97
C LEU A 195 -3.73 -11.68 3.09
N ARG A 196 -3.17 -12.76 2.52
CA ARG A 196 -1.72 -12.94 2.50
C ARG A 196 -1.09 -11.90 1.58
N SER A 197 0.13 -11.48 1.90
CA SER A 197 0.94 -10.69 0.99
C SER A 197 2.34 -11.29 0.85
N ALA A 198 2.91 -11.17 -0.35
CA ALA A 198 4.33 -11.41 -0.61
C ALA A 198 4.89 -10.24 -1.41
N PHE A 199 5.34 -9.23 -0.68
CA PHE A 199 5.98 -8.06 -1.27
C PHE A 199 7.48 -8.29 -1.27
N LEU A 200 8.09 -8.23 -2.45
CA LEU A 200 9.51 -8.47 -2.57
C LEU A 200 10.30 -7.26 -2.07
N LEU A 201 11.36 -7.52 -1.32
CA LEU A 201 12.41 -6.56 -1.00
C LEU A 201 13.75 -7.21 -1.35
N TRP A 202 14.56 -6.49 -2.13
CA TRP A 202 15.91 -6.93 -2.49
C TRP A 202 16.97 -6.18 -1.65
N PRO A 203 17.67 -6.86 -0.70
CA PRO A 203 18.56 -6.21 0.27
C PRO A 203 19.65 -5.31 -0.32
N PRO A 204 20.27 -5.63 -1.47
CA PRO A 204 21.25 -4.73 -2.09
C PRO A 204 20.74 -3.31 -2.37
N HIS A 205 19.45 -3.12 -2.63
CA HIS A 205 18.88 -1.78 -2.75
C HIS A 205 18.81 -1.04 -1.41
N VAL A 206 18.59 -1.77 -0.31
CA VAL A 206 18.64 -1.24 1.05
C VAL A 206 20.06 -0.85 1.42
N CYS A 207 21.06 -1.72 1.21
CA CYS A 207 22.46 -1.38 1.44
C CYS A 207 22.83 -0.10 0.68
N ARG A 208 22.58 -0.05 -0.64
CA ARG A 208 22.90 1.13 -1.45
C ARG A 208 22.27 2.41 -0.90
N ALA A 209 21.01 2.36 -0.48
CA ALA A 209 20.28 3.51 0.04
C ALA A 209 20.83 4.04 1.38
N PHE A 210 21.33 3.17 2.25
CA PHE A 210 21.74 3.53 3.61
C PHE A 210 23.25 3.66 3.80
N THR A 211 24.06 2.96 3.00
CA THR A 211 25.52 2.96 3.10
C THR A 211 26.22 3.58 1.90
N GLY A 212 25.50 3.83 0.80
CA GLY A 212 26.06 4.25 -0.48
C GLY A 212 26.62 3.10 -1.33
N ASP A 213 26.64 1.86 -0.81
CA ASP A 213 27.18 0.68 -1.49
C ASP A 213 26.13 -0.45 -1.53
N PRO A 214 25.85 -1.09 -2.68
CA PRO A 214 24.95 -2.26 -2.71
C PRO A 214 25.44 -3.46 -1.89
N VAL A 215 26.72 -3.52 -1.54
CA VAL A 215 27.32 -4.50 -0.65
C VAL A 215 27.49 -3.84 0.73
N CYS A 216 26.80 -4.37 1.74
CA CYS A 216 27.00 -3.96 3.12
C CYS A 216 27.12 -5.17 4.06
N PRO A 217 27.83 -5.05 5.20
CA PRO A 217 28.03 -6.16 6.14
C PRO A 217 26.71 -6.83 6.55
N VAL A 218 26.74 -8.14 6.78
CA VAL A 218 25.54 -8.92 7.15
C VAL A 218 24.81 -8.34 8.36
N ASP A 219 25.54 -7.87 9.38
CA ASP A 219 24.92 -7.26 10.57
C ASP A 219 24.22 -5.93 10.25
N THR A 220 24.75 -5.17 9.29
CA THR A 220 24.09 -3.97 8.76
C THR A 220 22.80 -4.35 8.01
N GLN A 221 22.85 -5.38 7.16
CA GLN A 221 21.64 -5.90 6.50
C GLN A 221 20.60 -6.35 7.52
N VAL A 222 20.99 -7.19 8.50
CA VAL A 222 20.09 -7.69 9.55
C VAL A 222 19.43 -6.54 10.30
N ARG A 223 20.21 -5.56 10.76
CA ARG A 223 19.69 -4.38 11.48
C ARG A 223 18.69 -3.62 10.62
N LEU A 224 19.04 -3.27 9.39
CA LEU A 224 18.16 -2.49 8.51
C LEU A 224 16.89 -3.27 8.15
N LEU A 225 17.02 -4.52 7.70
CA LEU A 225 15.90 -5.36 7.29
C LEU A 225 14.90 -5.61 8.43
N LYS A 226 15.35 -5.71 9.69
CA LYS A 226 14.44 -5.75 10.85
C LYS A 226 13.55 -4.50 10.95
N LEU A 227 14.08 -3.32 10.64
CA LEU A 227 13.29 -2.08 10.61
C LEU A 227 12.27 -2.08 9.47
N PHE A 228 12.64 -2.61 8.29
CA PHE A 228 11.73 -2.77 7.16
C PHE A 228 10.59 -3.74 7.46
N HIS A 229 10.89 -4.91 8.05
CA HIS A 229 9.87 -5.87 8.49
C HIS A 229 8.92 -5.24 9.51
N ARG A 230 9.45 -4.51 10.49
CA ARG A 230 8.63 -3.79 11.48
C ARG A 230 7.65 -2.83 10.79
N MET A 231 8.18 -1.97 9.92
CA MET A 231 7.37 -1.01 9.18
C MET A 231 6.32 -1.70 8.29
N ALA A 232 6.67 -2.77 7.59
CA ALA A 232 5.74 -3.53 6.75
C ALA A 232 4.60 -4.16 7.56
N LEU A 233 4.91 -4.80 8.70
CA LEU A 233 3.91 -5.42 9.55
C LEU A 233 2.97 -4.39 10.20
N GLU A 234 3.46 -3.20 10.56
CA GLU A 234 2.61 -2.08 11.00
C GLU A 234 1.67 -1.57 9.89
N HIS A 235 1.95 -1.95 8.63
CA HIS A 235 1.10 -1.69 7.47
C HIS A 235 0.38 -2.94 6.94
N ARG A 236 0.39 -4.04 7.71
CA ARG A 236 -0.26 -5.32 7.37
C ARG A 236 0.22 -5.95 6.07
N ILE A 237 1.41 -5.58 5.62
CA ILE A 237 2.08 -6.20 4.47
C ILE A 237 3.27 -7.03 4.93
N THR A 238 3.56 -8.08 4.17
CA THR A 238 4.66 -9.00 4.45
C THR A 238 5.75 -8.86 3.40
N LEU A 239 6.98 -8.64 3.87
CA LEU A 239 8.16 -8.68 3.02
C LEU A 239 8.69 -10.11 2.94
N ALA A 240 8.11 -10.93 2.06
CA ALA A 240 8.34 -12.39 2.03
C ALA A 240 9.79 -12.80 1.74
N SER A 241 10.60 -11.86 1.25
CA SER A 241 11.93 -12.11 0.70
C SER A 241 13.06 -11.30 1.38
N ALA A 242 12.73 -10.52 2.43
CA ALA A 242 13.61 -9.53 3.08
C ALA A 242 14.58 -10.17 4.08
N PHE A 243 15.50 -10.98 3.57
CA PHE A 243 16.57 -11.64 4.34
C PHE A 243 17.93 -11.33 3.72
N PRO A 244 19.04 -11.38 4.49
CA PRO A 244 20.37 -11.09 3.96
C PRO A 244 20.69 -11.87 2.70
N ARG A 245 21.30 -11.19 1.73
CA ARG A 245 21.69 -11.76 0.43
C ARG A 245 22.99 -11.14 -0.04
N GLU A 246 23.78 -11.94 -0.74
CA GLU A 246 24.92 -11.43 -1.49
C GLU A 246 24.45 -10.79 -2.80
N VAL A 247 25.16 -9.76 -3.28
CA VAL A 247 24.79 -9.05 -4.51
C VAL A 247 24.85 -9.95 -5.75
N ASN A 248 25.74 -10.95 -5.74
CA ASN A 248 26.01 -11.82 -6.89
C ASN A 248 25.33 -13.19 -6.81
N LEU A 249 24.62 -13.49 -5.72
CA LEU A 249 23.90 -14.75 -5.55
C LEU A 249 22.40 -14.48 -5.42
N PRO A 250 21.54 -15.17 -6.19
CA PRO A 250 20.09 -15.02 -6.05
C PRO A 250 19.57 -15.59 -4.72
N THR A 251 20.39 -16.40 -4.03
CA THR A 251 20.05 -17.07 -2.79
C THR A 251 20.29 -16.18 -1.57
N TRP A 252 19.56 -16.46 -0.48
CA TRP A 252 19.89 -15.91 0.83
C TRP A 252 21.27 -16.35 1.31
N ASP A 253 21.89 -15.49 2.11
CA ASP A 253 23.01 -15.86 2.97
C ASP A 253 22.41 -16.36 4.29
N LEU A 254 21.81 -17.57 4.24
CA LEU A 254 21.10 -18.14 5.38
C LEU A 254 22.14 -18.61 6.41
N PRO A 255 22.10 -18.11 7.65
CA PRO A 255 22.87 -18.70 8.74
C PRO A 255 22.26 -20.07 9.10
N ASP A 256 22.73 -20.71 10.17
CA ASP A 256 21.98 -21.84 10.72
C ASP A 256 20.55 -21.42 11.13
N TYR A 257 19.63 -22.39 11.17
CA TYR A 257 18.20 -22.11 11.42
C TYR A 257 17.91 -21.56 12.81
N ASP A 258 18.77 -21.79 13.81
CA ASP A 258 18.60 -21.22 15.14
C ASP A 258 18.97 -19.74 15.14
N THR A 259 20.08 -19.37 14.49
CA THR A 259 20.43 -17.97 14.23
C THR A 259 19.37 -17.28 13.35
N PHE A 260 18.83 -17.97 12.34
CA PHE A 260 17.72 -17.45 11.53
C PHE A 260 16.48 -17.20 12.40
N ASN A 261 16.12 -18.15 13.27
CA ASN A 261 15.01 -18.02 14.19
C ASN A 261 15.21 -16.87 15.20
N GLU A 262 16.41 -16.71 15.76
CA GLU A 262 16.72 -15.58 16.63
C GLU A 262 16.54 -14.24 15.91
N ARG A 263 16.98 -14.16 14.66
CA ARG A 263 16.91 -12.92 13.85
C ARG A 263 15.50 -12.62 13.36
N TRP A 264 14.75 -13.63 12.90
CA TRP A 264 13.52 -13.44 12.11
C TRP A 264 12.28 -14.10 12.70
N GLY A 265 12.45 -15.07 13.59
CA GLY A 265 11.38 -15.73 14.33
C GLY A 265 10.38 -14.74 14.94
N PRO A 266 10.80 -13.62 15.57
CA PRO A 266 9.84 -12.65 16.09
C PRO A 266 8.87 -12.07 15.05
N PHE A 267 9.30 -11.88 13.80
CA PHE A 267 8.45 -11.38 12.71
C PHE A 267 7.59 -12.51 12.11
N LEU A 268 8.10 -13.74 12.12
CA LEU A 268 7.37 -14.92 11.66
C LEU A 268 6.32 -15.40 12.68
N ASP A 269 6.55 -15.21 13.98
CA ASP A 269 5.69 -15.75 15.03
C ASP A 269 4.75 -14.71 15.63
N GLY A 270 5.01 -13.42 15.37
CA GLY A 270 4.20 -12.31 15.84
C GLY A 270 4.57 -11.79 17.21
N THR A 271 5.81 -12.03 17.63
CA THR A 271 6.36 -11.56 18.91
C THR A 271 7.25 -10.33 18.74
N ALA A 272 7.50 -9.88 17.50
CA ALA A 272 8.21 -8.63 17.22
C ALA A 272 7.49 -7.43 17.85
N PRO A 273 8.24 -6.45 18.41
CA PRO A 273 7.65 -5.28 19.04
C PRO A 273 7.02 -4.34 18.00
N ASN A 274 5.70 -4.45 17.84
CA ASN A 274 4.88 -3.65 16.93
C ASN A 274 3.68 -3.05 17.68
N ARG A 275 3.14 -1.92 17.18
CA ARG A 275 1.84 -1.40 17.67
C ARG A 275 0.71 -2.41 17.45
N LEU A 276 0.75 -3.10 16.33
CA LEU A 276 -0.12 -4.24 16.04
C LEU A 276 0.41 -5.49 16.74
N GLN A 277 0.02 -5.70 18.00
CA GLN A 277 0.45 -6.85 18.80
C GLN A 277 0.01 -8.16 18.13
N GLY A 278 0.94 -9.11 17.96
CA GLY A 278 0.66 -10.37 17.27
C GLY A 278 0.67 -10.27 15.74
N ALA A 279 1.04 -9.13 15.14
CA ALA A 279 1.26 -9.03 13.70
C ALA A 279 2.45 -9.89 13.31
N ARG A 280 2.24 -10.82 12.37
CA ARG A 280 3.26 -11.72 11.83
C ARG A 280 3.22 -11.77 10.31
N MET A 281 4.34 -12.18 9.71
CA MET A 281 4.43 -12.40 8.27
C MET A 281 3.38 -13.40 7.81
N THR A 282 2.71 -13.15 6.69
CA THR A 282 1.70 -14.07 6.11
C THR A 282 2.27 -14.99 5.06
N ALA A 283 3.51 -14.74 4.61
CA ALA A 283 4.20 -15.48 3.57
C ALA A 283 5.72 -15.50 3.83
N LEU A 284 6.37 -16.63 3.57
CA LEU A 284 7.82 -16.83 3.66
C LEU A 284 8.31 -17.51 2.38
N GLN A 285 9.08 -16.79 1.57
CA GLN A 285 9.63 -17.36 0.35
C GLN A 285 10.87 -18.22 0.69
N TYR A 286 10.98 -19.40 0.11
CA TYR A 286 12.22 -20.16 0.08
C TYR A 286 13.21 -19.47 -0.87
N LEU A 287 14.40 -19.15 -0.35
CA LEU A 287 15.44 -18.43 -1.09
C LEU A 287 16.76 -19.18 -1.08
N GLY A 288 16.75 -20.46 -0.72
CA GLY A 288 17.94 -21.28 -0.67
C GLY A 288 18.35 -21.82 -2.04
N PRO A 289 19.48 -22.55 -2.09
CA PRO A 289 19.96 -23.19 -3.30
C PRO A 289 18.95 -24.12 -3.96
N ALA A 290 19.10 -24.30 -5.28
CA ALA A 290 18.20 -25.14 -6.07
C ALA A 290 18.56 -26.62 -6.09
N ASN A 291 18.55 -27.26 -4.92
CA ASN A 291 18.80 -28.69 -4.77
C ASN A 291 17.84 -29.32 -3.75
N GLY A 292 17.69 -30.65 -3.82
CA GLY A 292 16.77 -31.38 -2.98
C GLY A 292 17.11 -31.32 -1.48
N ALA A 293 18.40 -31.39 -1.11
CA ALA A 293 18.81 -31.37 0.29
C ALA A 293 18.39 -30.08 1.01
N SER A 294 18.62 -28.92 0.39
CA SER A 294 18.24 -27.61 0.96
C SER A 294 16.71 -27.43 1.03
N LEU A 295 15.95 -27.99 0.07
CA LEU A 295 14.49 -27.98 0.10
C LEU A 295 13.93 -28.88 1.22
N THR A 296 14.46 -30.11 1.36
CA THR A 296 14.08 -31.03 2.45
C THR A 296 14.36 -30.41 3.81
N GLU A 297 15.55 -29.81 3.97
CA GLU A 297 15.94 -29.13 5.20
C GLU A 297 15.00 -27.96 5.51
N PHE A 298 14.74 -27.08 4.54
CA PHE A 298 13.83 -25.96 4.74
C PHE A 298 12.41 -26.40 5.11
N GLN A 299 11.86 -27.42 4.45
CA GLN A 299 10.55 -27.95 4.83
C GLN A 299 10.54 -28.45 6.27
N THR A 300 11.54 -29.24 6.65
CA THR A 300 11.65 -29.82 8.00
C THR A 300 11.72 -28.72 9.05
N GLU A 301 12.58 -27.73 8.84
CA GLU A 301 12.79 -26.64 9.80
C GLU A 301 11.59 -25.69 9.87
N ALA A 302 10.94 -25.43 8.73
CA ALA A 302 9.71 -24.64 8.67
C ALA A 302 8.52 -25.37 9.29
N GLU A 303 8.45 -26.70 9.19
CA GLU A 303 7.42 -27.50 9.87
C GLU A 303 7.62 -27.48 11.38
N ALA A 304 8.83 -27.77 11.84
CA ALA A 304 9.19 -27.78 13.26
C ALA A 304 8.90 -26.43 13.96
N ARG A 305 9.02 -25.31 13.22
CA ARG A 305 8.77 -23.94 13.72
C ARG A 305 7.38 -23.40 13.40
N GLY A 306 6.51 -24.19 12.74
CA GLY A 306 5.14 -23.76 12.41
C GLY A 306 5.07 -22.69 11.31
N TRP A 307 6.11 -22.55 10.50
CA TRP A 307 6.19 -21.60 9.38
C TRP A 307 5.67 -22.18 8.07
N LEU A 308 5.74 -23.51 7.90
CA LEU A 308 5.48 -24.20 6.62
C LEU A 308 4.15 -23.82 5.96
N SER A 309 3.08 -23.64 6.74
CA SER A 309 1.75 -23.26 6.23
C SER A 309 1.68 -21.89 5.55
N ARG A 310 2.74 -21.08 5.69
CA ARG A 310 2.94 -19.76 5.07
C ARG A 310 4.16 -19.75 4.15
N SER A 311 4.89 -20.85 4.04
CA SER A 311 6.07 -20.95 3.20
C SER A 311 5.72 -21.39 1.78
N PHE A 312 6.49 -20.90 0.80
CA PHE A 312 6.37 -21.32 -0.58
C PHE A 312 7.73 -21.29 -1.30
N ASP A 313 7.88 -22.14 -2.30
CA ASP A 313 8.94 -22.04 -3.30
C ASP A 313 8.40 -21.35 -4.56
N TYR A 314 9.04 -20.26 -4.97
CA TYR A 314 8.65 -19.53 -6.18
C TYR A 314 9.34 -20.18 -7.38
N VAL A 315 8.61 -21.05 -8.09
CA VAL A 315 9.21 -21.97 -9.07
C VAL A 315 9.50 -21.33 -10.43
N GLY A 316 8.94 -20.16 -10.71
CA GLY A 316 9.30 -19.34 -11.87
C GLY A 316 8.44 -18.10 -12.02
N ASP A 317 8.92 -17.17 -12.85
CA ASP A 317 8.30 -15.88 -13.07
C ASP A 317 7.84 -15.72 -14.53
N GLU A 318 6.54 -15.55 -14.76
CA GLU A 318 5.91 -15.24 -16.06
C GLU A 318 6.51 -16.01 -17.25
N PRO A 319 6.47 -17.36 -17.28
CA PRO A 319 7.00 -18.13 -18.39
C PRO A 319 6.24 -17.86 -19.71
N PRO A 320 6.94 -17.86 -20.87
CA PRO A 320 8.38 -18.14 -21.06
C PRO A 320 9.30 -16.91 -20.91
N TYR A 321 8.79 -15.77 -20.43
CA TYR A 321 9.55 -14.51 -20.40
C TYR A 321 10.58 -14.46 -19.26
N GLY A 322 10.14 -14.54 -18.00
CA GLY A 322 11.04 -14.47 -16.85
C GLY A 322 11.71 -15.81 -16.52
N THR A 323 11.10 -16.92 -16.90
CA THR A 323 11.60 -18.29 -16.72
C THR A 323 11.08 -19.17 -17.84
N SER A 324 11.80 -20.20 -18.31
CA SER A 324 11.25 -21.11 -19.32
C SER A 324 10.26 -22.11 -18.70
N TRP A 325 9.34 -22.64 -19.49
CA TRP A 325 8.39 -23.67 -19.03
C TRP A 325 9.10 -24.93 -18.56
N GLU A 326 10.20 -25.33 -19.21
CA GLU A 326 11.01 -26.48 -18.80
C GLU A 326 11.69 -26.24 -17.45
N ALA A 327 12.18 -25.03 -17.20
CA ALA A 327 12.78 -24.67 -15.92
C ALA A 327 11.74 -24.64 -14.78
N VAL A 328 10.52 -24.16 -15.06
CA VAL A 328 9.39 -24.22 -14.12
C VAL A 328 9.06 -25.67 -13.78
N ALA A 329 8.90 -26.52 -14.79
CA ALA A 329 8.58 -27.94 -14.60
C ALA A 329 9.66 -28.65 -13.76
N ALA A 330 10.93 -28.47 -14.12
CA ALA A 330 12.05 -29.06 -13.40
C ALA A 330 12.13 -28.59 -11.94
N ARG A 331 11.87 -27.30 -11.68
CA ARG A 331 11.89 -26.73 -10.33
C ARG A 331 10.70 -27.20 -9.49
N ALA A 332 9.52 -27.30 -10.08
CA ALA A 332 8.33 -27.81 -9.42
C ALA A 332 8.47 -29.30 -9.08
N GLU A 333 8.93 -30.13 -10.02
CA GLU A 333 9.20 -31.56 -9.80
C GLU A 333 10.23 -31.79 -8.68
N LEU A 334 11.32 -31.01 -8.69
CA LEU A 334 12.32 -31.05 -7.62
C LEU A 334 11.70 -30.75 -6.26
N THR A 335 10.83 -29.74 -6.19
CA THR A 335 10.13 -29.36 -4.95
C THR A 335 9.15 -30.43 -4.51
N ARG A 336 8.36 -31.02 -5.41
CA ARG A 336 7.46 -32.12 -5.06
C ARG A 336 8.20 -33.35 -4.55
N THR A 337 9.35 -33.64 -5.14
CA THR A 337 10.15 -34.81 -4.76
C THR A 337 10.84 -34.61 -3.41
N ALA A 338 11.46 -33.45 -3.19
CA ALA A 338 12.28 -33.20 -2.00
C ALA A 338 11.49 -32.62 -0.80
N ALA A 339 10.47 -31.81 -1.10
CA ALA A 339 9.66 -31.04 -0.14
C ALA A 339 8.16 -31.02 -0.52
N PRO A 340 7.46 -32.16 -0.50
CA PRO A 340 6.06 -32.28 -0.95
C PRO A 340 5.03 -31.46 -0.17
N LEU A 341 5.36 -31.01 1.05
CA LEU A 341 4.52 -30.17 1.89
C LEU A 341 4.82 -28.67 1.73
N LEU A 342 5.95 -28.30 1.11
CA LEU A 342 6.22 -26.94 0.71
C LEU A 342 5.33 -26.57 -0.49
N ARG A 343 4.67 -25.40 -0.43
CA ARG A 343 3.83 -24.96 -1.55
C ARG A 343 4.67 -24.47 -2.71
N THR A 344 4.31 -24.82 -3.94
CA THR A 344 4.88 -24.22 -5.15
C THR A 344 4.04 -23.01 -5.59
N LEU A 345 4.70 -21.92 -5.97
CA LEU A 345 4.07 -20.70 -6.47
C LEU A 345 4.59 -20.37 -7.87
N LEU A 346 3.71 -19.97 -8.78
CA LEU A 346 4.05 -19.54 -10.14
C LEU A 346 3.23 -18.30 -10.53
N THR A 347 3.87 -17.29 -11.13
CA THR A 347 3.16 -16.19 -11.81
C THR A 347 2.79 -16.63 -13.22
N SER A 348 1.52 -16.94 -13.44
CA SER A 348 0.97 -17.35 -14.75
C SER A 348 -0.56 -17.39 -14.68
N THR A 349 -1.21 -17.99 -15.68
CA THR A 349 -2.67 -18.19 -15.69
C THR A 349 -3.00 -19.68 -15.67
N VAL A 350 -4.18 -20.04 -15.16
CA VAL A 350 -4.64 -21.44 -15.17
C VAL A 350 -4.69 -22.04 -16.59
N THR A 351 -4.97 -21.21 -17.60
CA THR A 351 -5.01 -21.64 -19.01
C THR A 351 -3.63 -22.08 -19.48
N GLU A 352 -2.59 -21.33 -19.11
CA GLU A 352 -1.21 -21.65 -19.47
C GLU A 352 -0.71 -22.89 -18.70
N LEU A 353 -1.06 -23.03 -17.42
CA LEU A 353 -0.73 -24.24 -16.66
C LEU A 353 -1.35 -25.50 -17.27
N GLU A 354 -2.60 -25.43 -17.75
CA GLU A 354 -3.25 -26.54 -18.43
C GLU A 354 -2.53 -26.88 -19.74
N ALA A 355 -2.22 -25.87 -20.56
CA ALA A 355 -1.53 -26.04 -21.84
C ALA A 355 -0.13 -26.68 -21.69
N HIS A 356 0.51 -26.47 -20.55
CA HIS A 356 1.85 -26.98 -20.24
C HIS A 356 1.87 -28.17 -19.25
N GLY A 357 0.70 -28.71 -18.85
CA GLY A 357 0.61 -29.88 -17.99
C GLY A 357 1.08 -29.65 -16.54
N LEU A 358 0.95 -28.44 -16.02
CA LEU A 358 1.49 -28.02 -14.70
C LEU A 358 0.41 -27.86 -13.61
N LEU A 359 -0.86 -28.17 -13.90
CA LEU A 359 -1.96 -28.00 -12.93
C LEU A 359 -1.75 -28.78 -11.63
N GLU A 360 -1.17 -29.98 -11.70
CA GLU A 360 -0.90 -30.79 -10.51
C GLU A 360 0.29 -30.24 -9.72
N GLU A 361 1.25 -29.65 -10.42
CA GLU A 361 2.54 -29.23 -9.88
C GLU A 361 2.53 -27.89 -9.15
N ILE A 362 1.53 -27.03 -9.39
CA ILE A 362 1.50 -25.66 -8.84
C ILE A 362 0.42 -25.47 -7.77
N ASP A 363 0.80 -25.18 -6.53
CA ASP A 363 -0.18 -24.93 -5.44
C ASP A 363 -0.77 -23.52 -5.47
N ILE A 364 0.04 -22.51 -5.80
CA ILE A 364 -0.37 -21.10 -5.80
C ILE A 364 -0.20 -20.53 -7.20
N ILE A 365 -1.31 -20.23 -7.87
CA ILE A 365 -1.27 -19.49 -9.14
C ILE A 365 -1.39 -18.00 -8.80
N THR A 366 -0.41 -17.22 -9.24
CA THR A 366 -0.38 -15.77 -9.06
C THR A 366 -0.66 -15.09 -10.39
N VAL A 367 -1.81 -14.45 -10.53
CA VAL A 367 -2.34 -13.99 -11.82
C VAL A 367 -2.27 -12.48 -11.92
N LEU A 368 -1.82 -11.97 -13.07
CA LEU A 368 -1.84 -10.55 -13.34
C LEU A 368 -3.29 -10.06 -13.37
N VAL A 369 -3.59 -8.98 -12.66
CA VAL A 369 -4.94 -8.41 -12.60
C VAL A 369 -5.48 -8.05 -13.99
N ASN A 370 -4.58 -7.71 -14.92
CA ASN A 370 -4.91 -7.45 -16.32
C ASN A 370 -5.40 -8.69 -17.09
N PHE A 371 -5.11 -9.89 -16.60
CA PHE A 371 -5.52 -11.16 -17.19
C PHE A 371 -6.72 -11.79 -16.47
N ILE A 372 -7.02 -11.43 -15.21
CA ILE A 372 -8.18 -11.99 -14.50
C ILE A 372 -9.51 -11.39 -14.97
N ASP A 373 -9.52 -10.11 -15.35
CA ASP A 373 -10.64 -9.43 -16.00
C ASP A 373 -10.06 -8.49 -17.06
N GLY A 374 -9.71 -9.08 -18.21
CA GLY A 374 -8.89 -8.41 -19.21
C GLY A 374 -9.68 -7.71 -20.30
N THR A 375 -9.00 -6.79 -20.98
CA THR A 375 -9.58 -5.99 -22.08
C THR A 375 -8.92 -6.26 -23.43
N LYS A 376 -7.94 -7.17 -23.47
CA LYS A 376 -7.19 -7.54 -24.67
C LYS A 376 -7.13 -9.06 -24.79
N PRO A 377 -7.17 -9.61 -26.02
CA PRO A 377 -6.89 -11.02 -26.25
C PRO A 377 -5.50 -11.40 -25.71
N PRO A 378 -5.33 -12.65 -25.24
CA PRO A 378 -6.33 -13.73 -25.21
C PRO A 378 -7.30 -13.68 -24.00
N TYR A 379 -7.15 -12.72 -23.08
CA TYR A 379 -7.81 -12.71 -21.77
C TYR A 379 -9.00 -11.74 -21.66
N VAL A 380 -9.83 -11.62 -22.71
CA VAL A 380 -10.95 -10.66 -22.72
C VAL A 380 -12.08 -11.12 -21.78
N GLY A 381 -12.50 -10.22 -20.89
CA GLY A 381 -13.60 -10.41 -19.94
C GLY A 381 -13.19 -11.11 -18.65
N ASP A 382 -14.17 -11.39 -17.78
CA ASP A 382 -13.98 -12.06 -16.49
C ASP A 382 -13.51 -13.51 -16.70
N GLN A 383 -12.23 -13.75 -16.43
CA GLN A 383 -11.60 -15.08 -16.49
C GLN A 383 -11.73 -15.85 -15.19
N ARG A 384 -12.23 -15.25 -14.10
CA ARG A 384 -12.23 -15.87 -12.77
C ARG A 384 -12.89 -17.25 -12.76
N PRO A 385 -14.05 -17.52 -13.42
CA PRO A 385 -14.66 -18.85 -13.40
C PRO A 385 -13.75 -19.99 -13.86
N LYS A 386 -12.73 -19.73 -14.71
CA LYS A 386 -11.77 -20.75 -15.16
C LYS A 386 -10.91 -21.34 -14.03
N TYR A 387 -10.84 -20.66 -12.89
CA TYR A 387 -10.04 -21.09 -11.73
C TYR A 387 -10.85 -21.93 -10.74
N ASP A 388 -12.16 -22.12 -10.93
CA ASP A 388 -13.01 -22.79 -9.94
C ASP A 388 -12.60 -24.25 -9.70
N ASP A 389 -12.31 -25.01 -10.76
CA ASP A 389 -11.87 -26.42 -10.65
C ASP A 389 -10.50 -26.55 -9.99
N PHE A 390 -9.58 -25.62 -10.27
CA PHE A 390 -8.29 -25.55 -9.60
C PHE A 390 -8.48 -25.26 -8.10
N LEU A 391 -9.30 -24.27 -7.75
CA LEU A 391 -9.50 -23.84 -6.37
C LEU A 391 -10.38 -24.78 -5.54
N ALA A 392 -11.13 -25.68 -6.18
CA ALA A 392 -11.86 -26.74 -5.49
C ALA A 392 -10.93 -27.82 -4.91
N GLN A 393 -9.70 -27.93 -5.40
CA GLN A 393 -8.72 -28.88 -4.90
C GLN A 393 -8.08 -28.40 -3.58
N PRO A 394 -7.70 -29.34 -2.68
CA PRO A 394 -7.05 -28.98 -1.43
C PRO A 394 -5.72 -28.28 -1.68
N ARG A 395 -5.37 -27.35 -0.78
CA ARG A 395 -4.11 -26.59 -0.78
C ARG A 395 -3.87 -25.66 -1.98
N ARG A 396 -4.82 -25.53 -2.91
CA ARG A 396 -4.74 -24.60 -4.04
C ARG A 396 -5.15 -23.19 -3.64
N GLU A 397 -4.40 -22.20 -4.12
CA GLU A 397 -4.62 -20.79 -3.84
C GLU A 397 -4.54 -19.94 -5.13
N LEU A 398 -5.39 -18.93 -5.22
CA LEU A 398 -5.30 -17.88 -6.23
C LEU A 398 -4.77 -16.63 -5.56
N TRP A 399 -3.67 -16.11 -6.09
CA TRP A 399 -3.13 -14.81 -5.72
C TRP A 399 -3.22 -13.87 -6.91
N LEU A 400 -3.29 -12.56 -6.67
CA LEU A 400 -3.24 -11.56 -7.72
C LEU A 400 -2.02 -10.65 -7.57
N TYR A 401 -1.62 -10.04 -8.67
CA TYR A 401 -0.63 -8.96 -8.66
C TYR A 401 -0.94 -7.93 -9.74
N GLN A 402 -0.40 -6.74 -9.55
CA GLN A 402 -0.33 -5.69 -10.56
C GLN A 402 1.13 -5.45 -10.94
N SER A 403 1.35 -5.07 -12.20
CA SER A 403 2.67 -4.83 -12.77
C SER A 403 2.64 -3.64 -13.71
N CYS A 404 3.76 -3.36 -14.37
CA CYS A 404 3.84 -2.37 -15.43
C CYS A 404 2.84 -2.59 -16.57
N ALA A 405 2.25 -3.79 -16.73
CA ALA A 405 1.17 -4.00 -17.69
C ALA A 405 -0.05 -3.08 -17.44
N SER A 406 -0.21 -2.57 -16.22
CA SER A 406 -1.28 -1.62 -15.86
C SER A 406 -0.97 -0.17 -16.23
N HIS A 407 0.29 0.18 -16.51
CA HIS A 407 0.72 1.55 -16.83
C HIS A 407 1.75 1.67 -17.97
N GLY A 408 2.06 0.58 -18.68
CA GLY A 408 3.08 0.50 -19.74
C GLY A 408 4.44 0.02 -19.20
N CYS A 409 5.10 -0.92 -19.88
CA CYS A 409 6.36 -1.51 -19.40
C CYS A 409 7.62 -0.93 -20.07
N SER A 410 7.47 -0.37 -21.26
CA SER A 410 8.58 0.13 -22.07
C SER A 410 8.40 1.61 -22.46
N PRO A 411 9.49 2.40 -22.64
CA PRO A 411 9.40 3.81 -23.06
C PRO A 411 8.69 4.02 -24.41
N ASN A 412 8.75 3.01 -25.29
CA ASN A 412 8.12 3.03 -26.61
C ASN A 412 6.67 2.54 -26.59
N GLU A 413 6.21 2.00 -25.46
CA GLU A 413 4.81 1.67 -25.26
C GLU A 413 4.12 2.88 -24.63
N PRO A 414 3.22 3.57 -25.35
CA PRO A 414 2.49 4.67 -24.75
C PRO A 414 1.71 4.10 -23.55
N PRO A 415 1.81 4.74 -22.37
CA PRO A 415 1.03 4.31 -21.22
C PRO A 415 -0.46 4.38 -21.60
N PRO A 416 -1.30 3.45 -21.14
CA PRO A 416 -2.72 3.45 -21.50
C PRO A 416 -3.39 4.77 -21.03
N PRO A 417 -4.10 5.54 -21.87
CA PRO A 417 -4.93 6.68 -21.45
C PRO A 417 -5.96 6.34 -20.33
N GLU A 418 -5.97 7.11 -19.25
CA GLU A 418 -6.84 6.85 -18.08
C GLU A 418 -8.35 6.98 -18.39
N ASN A 419 -9.17 6.29 -17.60
CA ASN A 419 -10.64 6.45 -17.54
C ASN A 419 -11.40 6.10 -18.83
N ILE A 420 -10.83 5.21 -19.64
CA ILE A 420 -11.47 4.48 -20.75
C ILE A 420 -11.54 3.00 -20.34
N PRO A 421 -12.50 2.18 -20.83
CA PRO A 421 -12.51 0.75 -20.57
C PRO A 421 -11.13 0.11 -20.76
N GLY A 422 -10.65 -0.61 -19.73
CA GLY A 422 -9.33 -1.24 -19.72
C GLY A 422 -8.18 -0.42 -19.16
N GLN A 423 -8.42 0.71 -18.49
CA GLN A 423 -7.34 1.67 -18.17
C GLN A 423 -7.41 2.32 -16.78
N GLY A 424 -8.34 1.86 -15.93
CA GLY A 424 -8.48 2.26 -14.54
C GLY A 424 -8.02 1.21 -13.55
N TRP A 425 -6.98 0.44 -13.87
CA TRP A 425 -6.40 -0.63 -13.04
C TRP A 425 -6.00 -0.15 -11.64
N PRO A 426 -5.95 -1.04 -10.63
CA PRO A 426 -5.26 -0.74 -9.38
C PRO A 426 -3.81 -0.35 -9.70
N SER A 427 -3.27 0.60 -8.95
CA SER A 427 -1.95 1.15 -9.26
C SER A 427 -1.27 1.69 -8.01
N TYR A 428 0.00 1.33 -7.86
CA TYR A 428 0.88 1.87 -6.84
C TYR A 428 1.79 2.98 -7.38
N MET A 429 1.41 3.70 -8.44
CA MET A 429 2.23 4.82 -8.93
C MET A 429 1.98 6.12 -8.14
N VAL A 430 3.01 6.94 -8.01
CA VAL A 430 3.04 8.22 -7.27
C VAL A 430 2.07 9.25 -7.85
N ASP A 431 1.90 9.27 -9.16
CA ASP A 431 1.10 10.24 -9.91
C ASP A 431 -0.24 9.69 -10.40
N ARG A 432 -0.78 8.70 -9.69
CA ARG A 432 -2.16 8.21 -9.87
C ARG A 432 -3.05 8.68 -8.72
N SER A 433 -4.37 8.60 -8.88
CA SER A 433 -5.29 8.90 -7.76
C SER A 433 -5.01 7.99 -6.55
N ALA A 434 -5.24 8.49 -5.34
CA ALA A 434 -5.05 7.70 -4.12
C ALA A 434 -5.93 6.43 -4.10
N ALA A 435 -7.10 6.50 -4.73
CA ALA A 435 -8.03 5.38 -4.86
C ALA A 435 -7.40 4.16 -5.55
N LYS A 436 -6.52 4.36 -6.54
CA LYS A 436 -5.84 3.24 -7.23
C LYS A 436 -4.96 2.41 -6.30
N ALA A 437 -4.31 3.03 -5.33
CA ALA A 437 -3.44 2.34 -4.38
C ALA A 437 -4.23 1.58 -3.29
N ARG A 438 -5.51 1.93 -3.11
CA ARG A 438 -6.42 1.25 -2.17
C ARG A 438 -7.25 0.14 -2.84
N GLY A 439 -7.27 0.09 -4.18
CA GLY A 439 -8.17 -0.76 -4.96
C GLY A 439 -7.79 -2.24 -5.04
N MET A 440 -6.51 -2.59 -4.90
CA MET A 440 -6.03 -3.97 -5.12
C MET A 440 -6.72 -4.98 -4.20
N GLN A 441 -6.80 -4.70 -2.91
CA GLN A 441 -7.37 -5.63 -1.93
C GLN A 441 -8.89 -5.82 -2.09
N TRP A 442 -9.59 -4.84 -2.66
CA TRP A 442 -11.00 -5.03 -3.04
C TRP A 442 -11.14 -5.99 -4.21
N LEU A 443 -10.20 -5.93 -5.17
CA LEU A 443 -10.14 -6.86 -6.29
C LEU A 443 -9.76 -8.28 -5.85
N ASP A 444 -8.84 -8.41 -4.90
CA ASP A 444 -8.53 -9.70 -4.29
C ASP A 444 -9.79 -10.34 -3.70
N PHE A 445 -10.57 -9.58 -2.93
CA PHE A 445 -11.83 -10.07 -2.37
C PHE A 445 -12.87 -10.42 -3.45
N ILE A 446 -13.05 -9.57 -4.48
CA ILE A 446 -13.99 -9.81 -5.58
C ILE A 446 -13.71 -11.13 -6.29
N ASN A 447 -12.43 -11.43 -6.49
CA ASN A 447 -11.96 -12.62 -7.19
C ASN A 447 -11.77 -13.82 -6.24
N GLY A 448 -12.01 -13.69 -4.94
CA GLY A 448 -11.76 -14.76 -3.98
C GLY A 448 -10.29 -15.17 -3.91
N ALA A 449 -9.38 -14.23 -4.16
CA ALA A 449 -7.95 -14.43 -3.98
C ALA A 449 -7.59 -14.49 -2.49
N SER A 450 -6.64 -15.36 -2.14
CA SER A 450 -6.15 -15.54 -0.78
C SER A 450 -4.81 -14.83 -0.52
N GLY A 451 -4.20 -14.27 -1.56
CA GLY A 451 -3.00 -13.47 -1.41
C GLY A 451 -2.72 -12.49 -2.54
N GLU A 452 -1.80 -11.58 -2.26
CA GLU A 452 -1.33 -10.55 -3.18
C GLU A 452 0.20 -10.61 -3.28
N LEU A 453 0.73 -10.57 -4.50
CA LEU A 453 2.16 -10.45 -4.77
C LEU A 453 2.47 -9.04 -5.28
N TYR A 454 3.60 -8.48 -4.85
CA TYR A 454 4.17 -7.29 -5.49
C TYR A 454 5.67 -7.47 -5.73
N TYR A 455 6.08 -7.30 -6.99
CA TYR A 455 7.38 -7.77 -7.49
C TYR A 455 8.60 -7.06 -6.88
N GLN A 456 8.44 -5.88 -6.27
CA GLN A 456 9.52 -5.15 -5.60
C GLN A 456 8.96 -4.01 -4.72
N THR A 457 9.68 -3.60 -3.67
CA THR A 457 9.29 -2.47 -2.80
C THR A 457 10.39 -1.45 -2.55
N VAL A 458 11.64 -1.76 -2.92
CA VAL A 458 12.81 -0.89 -2.68
C VAL A 458 13.65 -0.65 -3.93
N GLY A 459 13.11 -0.90 -5.13
CA GLY A 459 13.87 -0.95 -6.38
C GLY A 459 14.67 0.33 -6.70
N LEU A 460 14.09 1.50 -6.38
CA LEU A 460 14.72 2.81 -6.51
C LEU A 460 14.88 3.53 -5.17
N LEU A 461 15.05 2.78 -4.07
CA LEU A 461 15.15 3.35 -2.73
C LEU A 461 16.28 4.39 -2.60
N TYR A 462 17.43 4.16 -3.23
CA TYR A 462 18.58 5.08 -3.21
C TYR A 462 18.25 6.47 -3.79
N THR A 463 17.42 6.53 -4.83
CA THR A 463 17.00 7.78 -5.48
C THR A 463 15.61 8.22 -5.06
N ALA A 464 15.01 7.60 -4.04
CA ALA A 464 13.60 7.76 -3.74
C ALA A 464 13.17 9.20 -3.49
N TRP A 465 14.06 10.07 -3.00
CA TRP A 465 13.81 11.50 -2.75
C TRP A 465 13.91 12.40 -3.98
N THR A 466 14.44 11.88 -5.10
CA THR A 466 14.67 12.66 -6.33
C THR A 466 13.90 12.10 -7.51
N THR A 467 13.99 10.79 -7.76
CA THR A 467 13.27 10.12 -8.84
C THR A 467 12.98 8.66 -8.52
N GLN A 468 11.79 8.22 -8.92
CA GLN A 468 11.35 6.83 -8.82
C GLN A 468 10.78 6.32 -10.15
N PHE A 469 11.18 6.89 -11.28
CA PHE A 469 10.64 6.49 -12.58
C PHE A 469 11.30 5.20 -13.08
N ARG A 470 10.53 4.11 -13.16
CA ARG A 470 10.96 2.81 -13.69
C ARG A 470 9.79 2.15 -14.40
N PHE A 471 10.07 1.40 -15.47
CA PHE A 471 9.03 0.69 -16.24
C PHE A 471 7.85 1.61 -16.58
N ASN A 472 8.16 2.80 -17.11
CA ASN A 472 7.19 3.83 -17.47
C ASN A 472 6.28 4.35 -16.33
N GLY A 473 6.60 4.05 -15.07
CA GLY A 473 5.82 4.45 -13.91
C GLY A 473 6.63 5.12 -12.81
N ASN A 474 6.09 6.19 -12.26
CA ASN A 474 6.65 6.85 -11.07
C ASN A 474 6.31 6.04 -9.83
N GLY A 475 7.32 5.52 -9.14
CA GLY A 475 7.17 4.73 -7.92
C GLY A 475 7.07 3.23 -8.13
N ASP A 476 7.19 2.74 -9.37
CA ASP A 476 7.07 1.31 -9.65
C ASP A 476 8.18 0.52 -8.94
N GLY A 477 7.76 -0.47 -8.14
CA GLY A 477 8.63 -1.27 -7.32
C GLY A 477 9.26 -0.52 -6.14
N THR A 478 8.78 0.67 -5.77
CA THR A 478 9.36 1.48 -4.68
C THR A 478 8.25 2.04 -3.79
N LEU A 479 8.09 1.52 -2.57
CA LEU A 479 7.08 1.95 -1.59
C LEU A 479 7.69 2.59 -0.33
N PHE A 480 9.01 2.48 -0.17
CA PHE A 480 9.76 3.00 0.96
C PHE A 480 10.64 4.18 0.55
N TYR A 481 11.00 5.01 1.54
CA TYR A 481 12.00 6.06 1.42
C TYR A 481 13.13 5.84 2.45
N PRO A 482 14.39 6.19 2.14
CA PRO A 482 15.47 6.09 3.11
C PRO A 482 15.45 7.30 4.06
N GLY A 483 15.22 7.04 5.34
CA GLY A 483 15.29 8.05 6.40
C GLY A 483 16.70 8.16 6.97
N LEU A 484 17.59 8.86 6.26
CA LEU A 484 18.92 9.20 6.76
C LEU A 484 18.86 10.38 7.73
N PRO A 485 19.70 10.45 8.79
CA PRO A 485 19.75 11.60 9.69
C PRO A 485 19.94 12.95 8.98
N SER A 486 20.64 12.97 7.84
CA SER A 486 20.80 14.17 7.00
C SER A 486 19.51 14.66 6.34
N ILE A 487 18.48 13.80 6.23
CA ILE A 487 17.20 14.07 5.57
C ILE A 487 16.09 14.29 6.61
N ILE A 488 16.06 13.43 7.63
CA ILE A 488 14.97 13.40 8.62
C ILE A 488 15.39 13.87 10.02
N GLY A 489 16.65 14.20 10.24
CA GLY A 489 17.20 14.47 11.58
C GLY A 489 17.17 13.26 12.51
N GLY A 490 17.34 13.52 13.81
CA GLY A 490 17.62 12.46 14.78
C GLY A 490 19.03 11.89 14.60
N THR A 491 19.24 10.70 15.15
CA THR A 491 20.54 10.01 15.15
C THR A 491 20.52 8.64 14.50
N THR A 492 19.34 8.02 14.40
CA THR A 492 19.21 6.66 13.86
C THR A 492 18.57 6.69 12.48
N GLU A 493 19.16 5.99 11.53
CA GLU A 493 18.57 5.77 10.21
C GLU A 493 17.41 4.76 10.25
N ILE A 494 16.34 5.05 9.53
CA ILE A 494 15.11 4.22 9.48
C ILE A 494 14.52 4.18 8.08
N PRO A 495 13.77 3.14 7.68
CA PRO A 495 12.87 3.25 6.54
C PRO A 495 11.75 4.25 6.86
N LEU A 496 11.17 4.86 5.83
CA LEU A 496 9.97 5.69 5.93
C LEU A 496 8.89 5.16 4.97
N PRO A 497 7.60 5.25 5.35
CA PRO A 497 6.52 4.85 4.48
C PRO A 497 6.27 5.91 3.41
N SER A 498 5.88 5.46 2.22
CA SER A 498 5.18 6.30 1.25
C SER A 498 3.73 6.53 1.67
N LEU A 499 3.11 7.58 1.12
CA LEU A 499 1.67 7.81 1.16
C LEU A 499 0.93 6.59 0.57
N ARG A 500 1.44 6.03 -0.54
CA ARG A 500 0.89 4.81 -1.14
C ARG A 500 0.87 3.62 -0.18
N MET A 501 1.91 3.42 0.62
CA MET A 501 1.94 2.37 1.63
C MET A 501 0.87 2.58 2.72
N LYS A 502 0.54 3.84 3.07
CA LYS A 502 -0.60 4.14 3.96
C LYS A 502 -1.95 3.76 3.31
N LEU A 503 -2.08 3.96 2.00
CA LEU A 503 -3.28 3.61 1.23
C LEU A 503 -3.44 2.09 1.04
N ILE A 504 -2.34 1.37 0.78
CA ILE A 504 -2.33 -0.10 0.75
C ILE A 504 -2.76 -0.66 2.10
N ARG A 505 -2.28 -0.11 3.22
CA ARG A 505 -2.75 -0.48 4.57
C ARG A 505 -4.25 -0.26 4.72
N GLN A 506 -4.81 0.82 4.16
CA GLN A 506 -6.26 1.02 4.17
C GLN A 506 -7.00 -0.04 3.34
N GLY A 507 -6.48 -0.41 2.17
CA GLY A 507 -7.03 -1.51 1.37
C GLY A 507 -6.99 -2.86 2.10
N MET A 508 -5.88 -3.19 2.78
CA MET A 508 -5.78 -4.37 3.65
C MET A 508 -6.85 -4.37 4.75
N GLN A 509 -7.13 -3.22 5.37
CA GLN A 509 -8.19 -3.10 6.38
C GLN A 509 -9.61 -3.16 5.78
N ASP A 510 -9.80 -2.68 4.55
CA ASP A 510 -11.06 -2.85 3.83
C ASP A 510 -11.35 -4.32 3.54
N TYR A 511 -10.33 -5.11 3.19
CA TYR A 511 -10.44 -6.56 3.05
C TYR A 511 -10.95 -7.21 4.35
N GLU A 512 -10.44 -6.78 5.51
CA GLU A 512 -10.93 -7.29 6.79
C GLU A 512 -12.39 -6.94 7.02
N TRP A 513 -12.88 -5.77 6.60
CA TRP A 513 -14.29 -5.44 6.70
C TRP A 513 -15.17 -6.29 5.78
N LEU A 514 -14.72 -6.54 4.55
CA LEU A 514 -15.41 -7.44 3.61
C LEU A 514 -15.49 -8.87 4.17
N LYS A 515 -14.38 -9.35 4.74
CA LYS A 515 -14.30 -10.64 5.39
C LYS A 515 -15.16 -10.73 6.64
N LEU A 516 -15.12 -9.74 7.52
CA LEU A 516 -15.93 -9.70 8.74
C LEU A 516 -17.43 -9.77 8.43
N VAL A 517 -17.91 -9.06 7.41
CA VAL A 517 -19.31 -9.16 6.96
C VAL A 517 -19.63 -10.56 6.41
N SER A 518 -18.71 -11.13 5.63
CA SER A 518 -18.86 -12.48 5.07
C SER A 518 -18.92 -13.55 6.15
N ASP A 519 -17.98 -13.55 7.09
CA ASP A 519 -17.90 -14.48 8.21
C ASP A 519 -19.05 -14.26 9.21
N ALA A 520 -19.60 -13.03 9.27
CA ALA A 520 -20.82 -12.74 10.01
C ALA A 520 -22.10 -13.29 9.34
N GLY A 521 -22.00 -13.93 8.18
CA GLY A 521 -23.08 -14.65 7.51
C GLY A 521 -23.71 -13.91 6.33
N ASP A 522 -23.08 -12.85 5.82
CA ASP A 522 -23.58 -12.13 4.63
C ASP A 522 -22.52 -11.89 3.56
N PRO A 523 -21.94 -12.97 2.98
CA PRO A 523 -20.95 -12.85 1.91
C PRO A 523 -21.53 -12.21 0.63
N ALA A 524 -22.83 -12.36 0.38
CA ALA A 524 -23.50 -11.77 -0.77
C ALA A 524 -23.51 -10.24 -0.70
N TYR A 525 -23.81 -9.66 0.47
CA TYR A 525 -23.75 -8.21 0.66
C TYR A 525 -22.32 -7.67 0.51
N ALA A 526 -21.33 -8.33 1.13
CA ALA A 526 -19.92 -7.92 1.00
C ALA A 526 -19.49 -7.87 -0.47
N ARG A 527 -19.78 -8.93 -1.24
CA ARG A 527 -19.48 -9.00 -2.67
C ARG A 527 -20.24 -7.95 -3.48
N ALA A 528 -21.50 -7.70 -3.17
CA ALA A 528 -22.29 -6.68 -3.85
C ALA A 528 -21.75 -5.26 -3.62
N VAL A 529 -21.32 -4.92 -2.39
CA VAL A 529 -20.66 -3.65 -2.10
C VAL A 529 -19.36 -3.52 -2.87
N ALA A 530 -18.51 -4.57 -2.87
CA ALA A 530 -17.24 -4.56 -3.59
C ALA A 530 -17.43 -4.42 -5.12
N ARG A 531 -18.29 -5.22 -5.74
CA ARG A 531 -18.59 -5.15 -7.19
C ARG A 531 -19.28 -3.84 -7.58
N LYS A 532 -20.04 -3.21 -6.68
CA LYS A 532 -20.61 -1.87 -6.94
C LYS A 532 -19.54 -0.79 -6.95
N LEU A 533 -18.53 -0.90 -6.08
CA LEU A 533 -17.40 0.02 -6.04
C LEU A 533 -16.49 -0.18 -7.25
N ILE A 534 -16.17 -1.44 -7.58
CA ILE A 534 -15.26 -1.81 -8.65
C ILE A 534 -15.96 -2.88 -9.53
N PRO A 535 -16.69 -2.46 -10.59
CA PRO A 535 -17.46 -3.39 -11.43
C PRO A 535 -16.57 -4.28 -12.29
N HIS A 536 -15.41 -3.76 -12.70
CA HIS A 536 -14.37 -4.44 -13.47
C HIS A 536 -13.00 -4.15 -12.88
N ALA A 537 -12.04 -5.05 -13.05
CA ALA A 537 -10.68 -4.87 -12.53
C ALA A 537 -9.96 -3.63 -13.13
N TRP A 538 -10.33 -3.27 -14.35
CA TRP A 538 -9.87 -2.06 -15.02
C TRP A 538 -10.72 -0.81 -14.75
N ALA A 539 -11.69 -0.88 -13.84
CA ALA A 539 -12.63 0.20 -13.52
C ALA A 539 -12.57 0.60 -12.04
N VAL A 540 -11.39 0.61 -11.43
CA VAL A 540 -11.20 1.20 -10.09
C VAL A 540 -11.55 2.69 -10.19
N PRO A 541 -12.44 3.25 -9.36
CA PRO A 541 -12.79 4.67 -9.47
C PRO A 541 -11.64 5.56 -8.99
N ASP A 542 -11.53 6.78 -9.52
CA ASP A 542 -10.65 7.82 -8.97
C ASP A 542 -11.27 8.50 -7.74
N ASP A 543 -12.59 8.38 -7.57
CA ASP A 543 -13.33 8.91 -6.43
C ASP A 543 -12.96 8.15 -5.15
N GLY A 544 -12.03 8.72 -4.40
CA GLY A 544 -11.64 8.23 -3.09
C GLY A 544 -12.77 8.18 -2.06
N GLU A 545 -13.76 9.08 -2.15
CA GLU A 545 -14.91 9.06 -1.24
C GLU A 545 -15.80 7.83 -1.48
N ALA A 546 -15.78 7.25 -2.69
CA ALA A 546 -16.52 6.03 -2.99
C ALA A 546 -16.02 4.85 -2.12
N PHE A 547 -14.71 4.76 -1.88
CA PHE A 547 -14.12 3.77 -0.98
C PHE A 547 -14.57 3.98 0.47
N ASP A 548 -14.56 5.22 0.95
CA ASP A 548 -15.01 5.54 2.31
C ASP A 548 -16.50 5.22 2.50
N ARG A 549 -17.35 5.55 1.51
CA ARG A 549 -18.77 5.18 1.52
C ARG A 549 -18.97 3.66 1.52
N ALA A 550 -18.25 2.92 0.67
CA ALA A 550 -18.32 1.47 0.61
C ALA A 550 -17.88 0.82 1.93
N ARG A 551 -16.77 1.27 2.51
CA ARG A 551 -16.30 0.82 3.84
C ARG A 551 -17.35 1.07 4.93
N LEU A 552 -17.96 2.26 4.97
CA LEU A 552 -19.00 2.57 5.95
C LEU A 552 -20.26 1.68 5.83
N LEU A 553 -20.63 1.27 4.61
CA LEU A 553 -21.70 0.29 4.39
C LEU A 553 -21.36 -1.06 5.03
N LEU A 554 -20.12 -1.55 4.87
CA LEU A 554 -19.66 -2.80 5.48
C LEU A 554 -19.67 -2.73 7.01
N ILE A 555 -19.14 -1.64 7.59
CA ILE A 555 -19.17 -1.41 9.05
C ILE A 555 -20.60 -1.42 9.57
N LYS A 556 -21.52 -0.72 8.89
CA LYS A 556 -22.93 -0.68 9.28
C LYS A 556 -23.56 -2.08 9.23
N ARG A 557 -23.28 -2.86 8.18
CA ARG A 557 -23.82 -4.21 8.02
C ARG A 557 -23.28 -5.17 9.06
N TYR A 558 -21.97 -5.17 9.31
CA TYR A 558 -21.36 -5.99 10.35
C TYR A 558 -22.00 -5.74 11.72
N ARG A 559 -22.16 -4.46 12.10
CA ARG A 559 -22.82 -4.09 13.36
C ARG A 559 -24.29 -4.48 13.44
N GLN A 560 -24.98 -4.64 12.31
CA GLN A 560 -26.34 -5.16 12.29
C GLN A 560 -26.32 -6.67 12.57
N LEU A 561 -25.52 -7.42 11.81
CA LEU A 561 -25.38 -8.88 11.96
C LEU A 561 -24.96 -9.28 13.39
N CYS A 562 -24.05 -8.54 14.02
CA CYS A 562 -23.66 -8.79 15.41
C CYS A 562 -24.78 -8.53 16.42
N ARG A 563 -25.66 -7.55 16.18
CA ARG A 563 -26.79 -7.27 17.08
C ARG A 563 -27.89 -8.34 16.95
N ASP A 564 -28.15 -8.77 15.72
CA ASP A 564 -29.16 -9.79 15.42
C ASP A 564 -28.77 -11.15 16.03
N ARG A 565 -27.46 -11.47 16.13
CA ARG A 565 -26.95 -12.67 16.80
C ARG A 565 -27.09 -12.67 18.33
N VAL A 566 -27.17 -11.49 18.96
CA VAL A 566 -27.24 -11.34 20.43
C VAL A 566 -28.69 -11.25 20.92
N SER A 567 -29.65 -10.99 20.02
CA SER A 567 -31.07 -10.99 20.35
C SER A 567 -31.62 -12.41 20.21
N PRO A 568 -32.16 -13.05 21.27
CA PRO A 568 -32.77 -14.37 21.14
C PRO A 568 -34.02 -14.30 20.26
N PRO A 569 -34.37 -15.38 19.54
CA PRO A 569 -35.58 -15.48 18.72
C PRO A 569 -36.87 -15.33 19.53
#